data_AF-A0A239PXR4-F1
#
_entry.id   AF-A0A239PXR4-F1
#
_cell.length_a   1.000
_cell.length_b   1.000
_cell.length_c   1.000
_cell.angle_alpha   90.00
_cell.angle_beta   90.00
_cell.angle_gamma   90.00
#
_symmetry.space_group_name_H-M   'P 1'
#
loop_
_entity.id
_entity.type
_entity.pdbx_description
1 polymer ?
#
loop_
_entity_poly.entity_id
_entity_poly.type
_entity_poly.pdbx_seq_one_letter_code
_entity_poly.pdbx_strand_id
1 'polypeptide(L)'
;MLRSLLAVIVAVIAGLAVAKLVESAGLALRISGDGAADFHAGALIVGWGLGAFVAAFAALLMARRWAPVGWLAAATILFQAVMTLMNAVLPLWAWLGAVLTIGAGGWAAIRLTKASHARPPTRQEPFA
;
A
#
# COMPACT_ATOMS: atom_id res chain seq x y z
N MET A 1 -16.37 12.70 9.73
CA MET A 1 -15.90 11.29 9.67
C MET A 1 -16.13 10.66 8.30
N LEU A 2 -17.33 10.77 7.70
CA LEU A 2 -17.62 10.19 6.37
C LEU A 2 -16.64 10.58 5.25
N ARG A 3 -16.20 11.85 5.20
CA ARG A 3 -15.20 12.32 4.22
C ARG A 3 -13.84 11.63 4.37
N SER A 4 -13.38 11.40 5.60
CA SER A 4 -12.12 10.71 5.89
C SER A 4 -12.22 9.23 5.53
N LEU A 5 -13.38 8.61 5.75
CA LEU A 5 -13.65 7.23 5.33
C LEU A 5 -13.62 7.11 3.80
N LEU A 6 -14.33 8.00 3.08
CA LEU A 6 -14.33 8.03 1.61
C LEU A 6 -12.92 8.24 1.05
N ALA A 7 -12.13 9.12 1.67
CA ALA A 7 -10.74 9.32 1.31
C ALA A 7 -9.90 8.03 1.42
N VAL A 8 -10.07 7.27 2.50
CA VAL A 8 -9.40 5.97 2.67
C VAL A 8 -9.84 4.98 1.60
N ILE A 9 -11.14 4.88 1.33
CA ILE A 9 -11.67 3.96 0.31
C ILE A 9 -11.07 4.29 -1.07
N VAL A 10 -11.11 5.56 -1.48
CA VAL A 10 -10.54 6.00 -2.77
C VAL A 10 -9.03 5.73 -2.83
N ALA A 11 -8.31 6.00 -1.74
CA ALA A 11 -6.88 5.77 -1.66
C ALA A 11 -6.53 4.27 -1.74
N VAL A 12 -7.28 3.40 -1.07
CA VAL A 12 -7.11 1.94 -1.14
C VAL A 12 -7.40 1.43 -2.54
N ILE A 13 -8.47 1.92 -3.20
CA ILE A 13 -8.77 1.56 -4.59
C ILE A 13 -7.62 1.95 -5.52
N ALA A 14 -7.08 3.17 -5.38
CA ALA A 14 -5.94 3.61 -6.16
C ALA A 14 -4.69 2.75 -5.91
N GLY A 15 -4.38 2.42 -4.65
CA GLY A 15 -3.26 1.54 -4.31
C GLY A 15 -3.43 0.12 -4.85
N LEU A 16 -4.64 -0.43 -4.78
CA LEU A 16 -4.95 -1.75 -5.35
C LEU A 16 -4.81 -1.75 -6.88
N ALA A 17 -5.27 -0.69 -7.55
CA ALA A 17 -5.10 -0.55 -8.99
C ALA A 17 -3.62 -0.56 -9.40
N VAL A 18 -2.77 0.17 -8.66
CA VAL A 18 -1.32 0.16 -8.89
C VAL A 18 -0.72 -1.22 -8.64
N ALA A 19 -1.04 -1.86 -7.51
CA ALA A 19 -0.54 -3.19 -7.19
C ALA A 19 -0.91 -4.21 -8.27
N LYS A 20 -2.18 -4.22 -8.70
CA LYS A 20 -2.68 -5.15 -9.71
C LYS A 20 -2.15 -4.86 -11.11
N LEU A 21 -1.87 -3.61 -11.45
CA LEU A 21 -1.24 -3.25 -12.71
C LEU A 21 0.22 -3.74 -12.77
N VAL A 22 0.97 -3.64 -11.67
CA VAL A 22 2.33 -4.16 -11.60
C VAL A 22 2.34 -5.69 -11.62
N GLU A 23 1.41 -6.32 -10.90
CA GLU A 23 1.22 -7.78 -10.90
C GLU A 23 0.89 -8.30 -12.31
N SER A 24 -0.04 -7.65 -13.02
CA SER A 24 -0.42 -8.04 -14.39
C SER A 24 0.70 -7.79 -15.41
N ALA A 25 1.44 -6.68 -15.27
CA ALA A 25 2.62 -6.43 -16.08
C ALA A 25 3.71 -7.48 -15.82
N GLY A 26 3.93 -7.87 -14.55
CA GLY A 26 4.86 -8.93 -14.18
C GLY A 26 4.48 -10.31 -14.76
N LEU A 27 3.18 -10.61 -14.83
CA LEU A 27 2.68 -11.80 -15.50
C LEU A 27 2.85 -11.74 -17.02
N ALA A 28 2.58 -10.59 -17.64
CA ALA A 28 2.71 -10.40 -19.09
C ALA A 28 4.18 -10.44 -19.56
N LEU A 29 5.12 -9.98 -18.72
CA LEU A 29 6.56 -9.98 -18.98
C LEU A 29 7.25 -11.29 -18.58
N ARG A 30 6.49 -12.31 -18.14
CA ARG A 30 7.01 -13.63 -17.80
C ARG A 30 7.55 -14.32 -19.07
N ILE A 31 8.82 -14.09 -19.39
CA ILE A 31 9.53 -14.84 -20.43
C ILE A 31 9.67 -16.28 -19.92
N SER A 32 9.20 -17.24 -20.70
CA SER A 32 9.26 -18.68 -20.38
C SER A 32 10.71 -19.15 -20.24
N GLY A 33 11.15 -19.39 -19.02
CA GLY A 33 12.46 -19.94 -18.66
C GLY A 33 12.54 -20.23 -17.16
N ASP A 34 13.62 -20.86 -16.70
CA ASP A 34 13.75 -21.39 -15.33
C ASP A 34 13.66 -20.31 -14.21
N GLY A 35 13.80 -19.03 -14.52
CA GLY A 35 13.67 -17.90 -13.57
C GLY A 35 12.27 -17.25 -13.49
N ALA A 36 11.28 -17.81 -14.20
CA ALA A 36 9.97 -17.16 -14.35
C ALA A 36 9.16 -17.04 -13.03
N ALA A 37 9.36 -17.97 -12.09
CA ALA A 37 8.71 -17.95 -10.79
C ALA A 37 9.28 -16.84 -9.88
N ASP A 38 10.60 -16.68 -9.87
CA ASP A 38 11.28 -15.66 -9.06
C ASP A 38 11.02 -14.25 -9.58
N PHE A 39 10.93 -14.08 -10.90
CA PHE A 39 10.56 -12.80 -11.50
C PHE A 39 9.14 -12.39 -11.11
N HIS A 40 8.18 -13.32 -11.17
CA HIS A 40 6.80 -13.05 -10.76
C HIS A 40 6.70 -12.71 -9.27
N ALA A 41 7.42 -13.45 -8.41
CA ALA A 41 7.51 -13.14 -6.99
C ALA A 41 8.10 -11.74 -6.73
N GLY A 42 9.15 -11.36 -7.47
CA GLY A 42 9.71 -10.01 -7.42
C GLY A 42 8.71 -8.92 -7.83
N ALA A 43 7.98 -9.15 -8.93
CA ALA A 43 6.95 -8.22 -9.40
C ALA A 43 5.81 -8.06 -8.38
N LEU A 44 5.40 -9.14 -7.71
CA LEU A 44 4.44 -9.09 -6.61
C LEU A 44 4.96 -8.22 -5.46
N ILE A 45 6.18 -8.47 -4.97
CA ILE A 45 6.78 -7.71 -3.87
C ILE A 45 6.80 -6.21 -4.19
N VAL A 46 7.29 -5.85 -5.38
CA VAL A 46 7.39 -4.46 -5.82
C VAL A 46 6.00 -3.84 -6.02
N GLY A 47 5.08 -4.55 -6.66
CA GLY A 47 3.72 -4.08 -6.93
C GLY A 47 2.94 -3.81 -5.66
N TRP A 48 2.94 -4.74 -4.71
CA TRP A 48 2.25 -4.58 -3.44
C TRP A 48 2.89 -3.51 -2.56
N GLY A 49 4.23 -3.40 -2.55
CA GLY A 49 4.93 -2.29 -1.88
C GLY A 49 4.55 -0.92 -2.44
N LEU A 50 4.52 -0.78 -3.78
CA LEU A 50 4.08 0.45 -4.45
C LEU A 50 2.60 0.74 -4.19
N GLY A 51 1.74 -0.27 -4.25
CA GLY A 51 0.32 -0.11 -3.93
C GLY A 51 0.09 0.39 -2.50
N ALA A 52 0.84 -0.16 -1.53
CA ALA A 52 0.78 0.27 -0.13
C ALA A 52 1.26 1.71 0.05
N PHE A 53 2.36 2.07 -0.62
CA PHE A 53 2.86 3.44 -0.65
C PHE A 53 1.82 4.41 -1.21
N VAL A 54 1.26 4.11 -2.39
CA VAL A 54 0.27 4.97 -3.07
C VAL A 54 -1.00 5.11 -2.22
N ALA A 55 -1.50 4.02 -1.65
CA ALA A 55 -2.66 4.05 -0.77
C ALA A 55 -2.41 4.92 0.48
N ALA A 56 -1.29 4.69 1.18
CA ALA A 56 -0.95 5.48 2.36
C ALA A 56 -0.73 6.95 2.02
N PHE A 57 -0.03 7.25 0.91
CA PHE A 57 0.24 8.61 0.46
C PHE A 57 -1.04 9.36 0.10
N ALA A 58 -1.91 8.77 -0.72
CA ALA A 58 -3.18 9.37 -1.09
C ALA A 58 -4.10 9.58 0.12
N ALA A 59 -4.18 8.59 1.02
CA ALA A 59 -4.98 8.69 2.24
C ALA A 59 -4.48 9.83 3.14
N LEU A 60 -3.16 9.99 3.28
CA LEU A 60 -2.56 11.07 4.06
C LEU A 60 -2.79 12.45 3.45
N LEU A 61 -2.72 12.58 2.11
CA LEU A 61 -3.02 13.84 1.44
C LEU A 61 -4.48 14.26 1.66
N MET A 62 -5.43 13.32 1.58
CA MET A 62 -6.85 13.60 1.76
C MET A 62 -7.26 13.79 3.23
N ALA A 63 -6.56 13.13 4.17
CA ALA A 63 -6.87 13.16 5.60
C ALA A 63 -5.99 14.11 6.42
N ARG A 64 -5.46 15.18 5.80
CA ARG A 64 -4.65 16.22 6.46
C ARG A 64 -3.41 15.67 7.19
N ARG A 65 -2.75 14.67 6.61
CA ARG A 65 -1.49 14.10 7.10
C ARG A 65 -1.59 13.52 8.53
N TRP A 66 -2.71 12.88 8.86
CA TRP A 66 -2.85 12.15 10.12
C TRP A 66 -2.32 10.71 9.97
N ALA A 67 -1.18 10.42 10.61
CA ALA A 67 -0.43 9.17 10.40
C ALA A 67 -1.24 7.87 10.57
N PRO A 68 -2.17 7.75 11.56
CA PRO A 68 -2.99 6.54 11.72
C PRO A 68 -3.82 6.19 10.47
N VAL A 69 -4.24 7.18 9.68
CA VAL A 69 -5.00 6.94 8.44
C VAL A 69 -4.12 6.34 7.36
N GLY A 70 -2.87 6.80 7.25
CA GLY A 70 -1.88 6.20 6.36
C GLY A 70 -1.58 4.75 6.73
N TRP A 71 -1.42 4.47 8.03
CA TRP A 71 -1.24 3.10 8.53
C TRP A 71 -2.45 2.20 8.26
N LEU A 72 -3.67 2.71 8.44
CA LEU A 72 -4.89 1.95 8.14
C LEU A 72 -4.98 1.58 6.66
N ALA A 73 -4.66 2.52 5.76
CA ALA A 73 -4.64 2.26 4.33
C ALA A 73 -3.57 1.23 3.96
N ALA A 74 -2.34 1.37 4.48
CA ALA A 74 -1.25 0.40 4.28
C ALA A 74 -1.61 -0.99 4.83
N ALA A 75 -2.22 -1.09 6.01
CA ALA A 75 -2.69 -2.34 6.60
C ALA A 75 -3.78 -3.00 5.76
N THR A 76 -4.66 -2.22 5.13
CA THR A 76 -5.68 -2.73 4.22
C THR A 76 -5.05 -3.34 2.97
N ILE A 77 -4.03 -2.69 2.41
CA ILE A 77 -3.26 -3.25 1.29
C ILE A 77 -2.50 -4.51 1.71
N LEU A 78 -1.89 -4.51 2.91
CA LEU A 78 -1.23 -5.69 3.46
C LEU A 78 -2.18 -6.88 3.58
N PHE A 79 -3.37 -6.66 4.11
CA PHE A 79 -4.40 -7.69 4.21
C PHE A 79 -4.75 -8.27 2.84
N GLN A 80 -4.92 -7.41 1.81
CA GLN A 80 -5.18 -7.90 0.46
C GLN A 80 -3.99 -8.60 -0.21
N ALA A 81 -2.77 -8.15 0.09
CA ALA A 81 -1.57 -8.83 -0.36
C ALA A 81 -1.53 -10.24 0.25
N VAL A 82 -1.75 -10.39 1.56
CA VAL A 82 -1.79 -11.69 2.24
C VAL A 82 -2.86 -12.60 1.63
N MET A 83 -4.07 -12.10 1.41
CA MET A 83 -5.13 -12.87 0.74
C MET A 83 -4.72 -13.32 -0.68
N THR A 84 -4.03 -12.47 -1.42
CA THR A 84 -3.51 -12.82 -2.76
C THR A 84 -2.41 -13.87 -2.67
N LEU A 85 -1.48 -13.72 -1.72
CA LEU A 85 -0.37 -14.64 -1.50
C LEU A 85 -0.86 -15.99 -0.98
N MET A 86 -1.93 -16.06 -0.18
CA MET A 86 -2.54 -17.34 0.23
C MET A 86 -3.10 -18.13 -0.95
N ASN A 87 -3.53 -17.44 -2.01
CA ASN A 87 -4.02 -18.08 -3.23
C ASN A 87 -2.90 -18.45 -4.21
N ALA A 88 -1.66 -18.03 -3.97
CA ALA A 88 -0.51 -18.33 -4.82
C ALA A 88 0.51 -19.20 -4.07
N VAL A 89 0.89 -20.35 -4.64
CA VAL A 89 1.95 -21.19 -4.05
C VAL A 89 3.29 -20.50 -4.28
N LEU A 90 3.67 -19.64 -3.34
CA LEU A 90 4.90 -18.86 -3.38
C LEU A 90 5.89 -19.31 -2.30
N PRO A 91 7.20 -19.20 -2.57
CA PRO A 91 8.23 -19.51 -1.59
C PRO A 91 8.17 -18.55 -0.41
N LEU A 92 8.59 -19.02 0.78
CA LEU A 92 8.52 -18.27 2.04
C LEU A 92 9.25 -16.91 1.99
N TRP A 93 10.32 -16.79 1.19
CA TRP A 93 11.03 -15.53 1.03
C TRP A 93 10.16 -14.44 0.39
N ALA A 94 9.24 -14.81 -0.51
CA ALA A 94 8.35 -13.86 -1.16
C ALA A 94 7.32 -13.29 -0.18
N TRP A 95 6.88 -14.10 0.77
CA TRP A 95 6.03 -13.68 1.88
C TRP A 95 6.72 -12.64 2.77
N LEU A 96 7.94 -12.94 3.22
CA LEU A 96 8.70 -12.01 4.06
C LEU A 96 9.01 -10.72 3.30
N GLY A 97 9.41 -10.82 2.04
CA GLY A 97 9.66 -9.67 1.17
C GLY A 97 8.43 -8.79 1.00
N ALA A 98 7.26 -9.36 0.77
CA ALA A 98 6.01 -8.61 0.63
C ALA A 98 5.62 -7.89 1.92
N VAL A 99 5.66 -8.57 3.07
CA VAL A 99 5.32 -7.95 4.37
C VAL A 99 6.26 -6.77 4.67
N LEU A 100 7.57 -6.97 4.47
CA LEU A 100 8.57 -5.93 4.72
C LEU A 100 8.43 -4.74 3.77
N THR A 101 8.22 -4.98 2.47
CA THR A 101 8.07 -3.91 1.47
C THR A 101 6.77 -3.14 1.63
N ILE A 102 5.67 -3.79 1.99
CA ILE A 102 4.40 -3.12 2.29
C ILE A 102 4.54 -2.24 3.53
N GLY A 103 5.15 -2.76 4.60
CA GLY A 103 5.44 -1.97 5.80
C GLY A 103 6.34 -0.77 5.50
N ALA A 104 7.40 -0.99 4.72
CA ALA A 104 8.31 0.07 4.28
C ALA A 104 7.62 1.11 3.39
N GLY A 105 6.72 0.69 2.49
CA GLY A 105 5.94 1.58 1.64
C GLY A 105 5.00 2.48 2.47
N GLY A 106 4.27 1.91 3.43
CA GLY A 106 3.44 2.68 4.37
C GLY A 106 4.26 3.67 5.19
N TRP A 107 5.40 3.23 5.73
CA TRP A 107 6.31 4.07 6.51
C TRP A 107 6.92 5.21 5.68
N ALA A 108 7.34 4.92 4.44
CA ALA A 108 7.89 5.91 3.53
C ALA A 108 6.86 7.00 3.20
N ALA A 109 5.61 6.64 2.95
CA ALA A 109 4.54 7.61 2.71
C ALA A 109 4.32 8.55 3.92
N ILE A 110 4.36 8.00 5.13
CA ILE A 110 4.22 8.76 6.39
C ILE A 110 5.38 9.72 6.58
N ARG A 111 6.62 9.27 6.33
CA ARG A 111 7.81 10.13 6.43
C ARG A 111 7.81 11.24 5.38
N LEU A 112 7.49 10.92 4.13
CA LEU A 112 7.47 11.91 3.05
C LEU A 112 6.40 12.99 3.26
N THR A 113 5.25 12.61 3.80
CA THR A 113 4.16 13.55 4.09
C THR A 113 4.35 14.32 5.39
N LYS A 114 5.37 13.98 6.20
CA LYS A 114 5.60 14.51 7.56
C LYS A 114 4.34 14.40 8.42
N ALA A 115 3.66 13.24 8.33
CA ALA A 115 2.38 13.04 8.98
C ALA A 115 2.49 13.06 10.50
N SER A 116 1.56 13.75 11.15
CA SER A 116 1.51 13.85 12.61
C SER A 116 0.87 12.60 13.20
N HIS A 117 1.50 12.07 14.25
CA HIS A 117 0.95 11.01 15.09
C HIS A 117 0.10 11.57 16.24
N ALA A 118 0.14 12.90 16.44
CA ALA A 118 -0.69 13.57 17.43
C ALA A 118 -2.17 13.62 16.99
N ARG A 119 -3.04 14.10 17.90
CA ARG A 119 -4.50 14.17 17.74
C ARG A 119 -4.90 14.60 16.32
N PRO A 120 -6.00 14.04 15.77
CA PRO A 120 -6.46 14.40 14.43
C PRO A 120 -6.59 15.92 14.34
N PRO A 121 -6.11 16.56 13.26
CA PRO A 121 -6.12 18.02 13.14
C PRO A 121 -7.56 18.51 13.26
N THR A 122 -7.90 19.03 14.45
CA THR A 122 -9.16 19.70 14.69
C THR A 122 -9.23 20.88 13.73
N ARG A 123 -10.42 21.14 13.18
CA ARG A 123 -10.66 22.39 12.45
C ARG A 123 -10.17 23.50 13.38
N GLN A 124 -9.14 24.25 12.97
CA GLN A 124 -8.88 25.55 13.59
C GLN A 124 -10.18 26.32 13.44
N GLU A 125 -10.83 26.61 14.57
CA GLU A 125 -11.95 27.52 14.55
C GLU A 125 -11.42 28.87 14.07
N PRO A 126 -12.15 29.59 13.20
CA PRO A 126 -11.65 30.82 12.58
C PRO A 126 -11.45 32.01 13.54
N PHE A 127 -11.55 31.83 14.85
CA PHE A 127 -11.51 32.93 15.82
C PHE A 127 -10.73 32.49 17.08
N ALA A 128 -9.46 32.88 17.15
CA ALA A 128 -8.69 32.97 18.38
C ALA A 128 -7.83 34.24 18.30
#